data_AF-A0A1Y4AU35-F1
#
_entry.id   AF-A0A1Y4AU35-F1
#
_cell.length_a   1.000
_cell.length_b   1.000
_cell.length_c   1.000
_cell.angle_alpha   90.00
_cell.angle_beta   90.00
_cell.angle_gamma   90.00
#
_symmetry.space_group_name_H-M   'P 1'
#
loop_
_entity.id
_entity.type
_entity.pdbx_description
1 polymer ?
#
loop_
_entity_poly.entity_id
_entity_poly.type
_entity_poly.pdbx_seq_one_letter_code
_entity_poly.pdbx_strand_id
1 'polypeptide(L)'
;MELKIYNPQEDGFLKSIDWNFEDLKAEITQKSNEYMNLVYSDDQIKEAKKDRAALNKLISALEAKRKEIKKQVMIPYEDFEKKEKELVSIIRQAVDNIDSQIKGYEEGLRQEKLKKVKEIYKEAIGDLDRTVPLERIFKDSWLNASTTLKSIKEEITAIYAKVDADLKVINKESSTYGYEMKEEYLKTFDLSAAMAKKQELEETARKKALFEEQKQKEAEERERKLREEAARVEQAGKPAAAEIMPAPMDEPAAVATERVSPAVAAPAVRRKRVVIAITANENQFGYLNQVLSTLSKNAEKVEIISKEEF
;
A
#
# COMPACT_ATOMS: atom_id res chain seq x y z
N MET A 1 -17.83 41.53 -1.10
CA MET A 1 -19.04 41.46 -1.94
C MET A 1 -20.13 40.85 -1.08
N GLU A 2 -21.32 41.44 -1.07
CA GLU A 2 -22.45 40.95 -0.27
C GLU A 2 -23.62 40.63 -1.20
N LEU A 3 -24.24 39.46 -1.03
CA LEU A 3 -25.44 39.07 -1.75
C LEU A 3 -26.63 39.89 -1.21
N LYS A 4 -27.27 40.67 -2.08
CA LYS A 4 -28.49 41.41 -1.77
C LYS A 4 -29.62 40.89 -2.65
N ILE A 5 -30.69 40.41 -2.01
CA ILE A 5 -31.92 39.97 -2.69
C ILE A 5 -32.92 41.13 -2.61
N TYR A 6 -33.33 41.62 -3.78
CA TYR A 6 -34.22 42.79 -3.89
C TYR A 6 -35.71 42.40 -3.96
N ASN A 7 -36.03 41.21 -4.47
CA ASN A 7 -37.39 40.69 -4.57
C ASN A 7 -37.34 39.15 -4.66
N PRO A 8 -38.25 38.42 -4.01
CA PRO A 8 -39.21 38.88 -2.99
C PRO A 8 -38.58 39.26 -1.65
N GLN A 9 -39.12 40.32 -1.02
CA GLN A 9 -39.00 40.55 0.43
C GLN A 9 -40.10 39.75 1.17
N GLU A 10 -40.11 39.72 2.52
CA GLU A 10 -41.09 38.94 3.30
C GLU A 10 -42.56 39.16 2.88
N ASP A 11 -42.91 40.37 2.45
CA ASP A 11 -44.26 40.71 1.97
C ASP A 11 -44.48 40.47 0.46
N GLY A 12 -43.41 40.28 -0.31
CA GLY A 12 -43.47 39.92 -1.73
C GLY A 12 -43.47 38.41 -2.00
N PHE A 13 -43.29 37.59 -0.96
CA PHE A 13 -43.34 36.14 -1.06
C PHE A 13 -44.79 35.66 -1.13
N LEU A 14 -45.07 34.63 -1.94
CA LEU A 14 -46.38 33.99 -1.94
C LEU A 14 -46.62 33.28 -0.60
N LYS A 15 -47.46 33.86 0.27
CA LYS A 15 -47.75 33.35 1.62
C LYS A 15 -48.82 32.25 1.62
N SER A 16 -49.90 32.42 0.85
CA SER A 16 -50.97 31.43 0.67
C SER A 16 -51.50 31.45 -0.76
N ILE A 17 -52.14 30.35 -1.17
CA ILE A 17 -52.91 30.26 -2.42
C ILE A 17 -54.37 30.14 -2.02
N ASP A 18 -55.10 31.25 -2.13
CA ASP A 18 -56.52 31.29 -1.82
C ASP A 18 -57.32 30.82 -3.03
N TRP A 19 -58.29 29.93 -2.79
CA TRP A 19 -59.14 29.35 -3.84
C TRP A 19 -60.48 28.92 -3.24
N ASN A 20 -61.45 28.58 -4.09
CA ASN A 20 -62.82 28.21 -3.73
C ASN A 20 -62.92 26.80 -3.12
N PHE A 21 -62.03 26.49 -2.18
CA PHE A 21 -61.92 25.18 -1.55
C PHE A 21 -63.22 24.77 -0.86
N GLU A 22 -63.81 25.63 -0.04
CA GLU A 22 -65.03 25.30 0.71
C GLU A 22 -66.23 25.06 -0.22
N ASP A 23 -66.38 25.87 -1.28
CA ASP A 23 -67.44 25.68 -2.27
C ASP A 23 -67.26 24.37 -3.05
N LEU A 24 -66.04 24.09 -3.55
CA LEU A 24 -65.73 22.85 -4.25
C LEU A 24 -65.89 21.63 -3.34
N LYS A 25 -65.46 21.75 -2.08
CA LYS A 25 -65.59 20.69 -1.09
C LYS A 25 -67.05 20.40 -0.80
N ALA A 26 -67.90 21.42 -0.63
CA ALA A 26 -69.34 21.23 -0.42
C ALA A 26 -69.99 20.55 -1.64
N GLU A 27 -69.71 21.03 -2.85
CA GLU A 27 -70.29 20.47 -4.09
C GLU A 27 -69.84 19.02 -4.33
N ILE A 28 -68.54 18.73 -4.16
CA ILE A 28 -67.97 17.39 -4.34
C ILE A 28 -68.50 16.44 -3.25
N THR A 29 -68.63 16.91 -2.01
CA THR A 29 -69.14 16.09 -0.90
C THR A 29 -70.62 15.76 -1.11
N GLN A 30 -71.43 16.72 -1.52
CA GLN A 30 -72.83 16.49 -1.86
C GLN A 30 -72.96 15.45 -2.98
N LYS A 31 -72.27 15.65 -4.11
CA LYS A 31 -72.28 14.71 -5.24
C LYS A 31 -71.76 13.34 -4.83
N SER A 32 -70.70 13.27 -4.03
CA SER A 32 -70.15 11.99 -3.56
C SER A 32 -71.12 11.23 -2.65
N ASN A 33 -71.90 11.93 -1.82
CA ASN A 33 -72.91 11.32 -0.95
C ASN A 33 -74.11 10.78 -1.74
N GLU A 34 -74.48 11.44 -2.85
CA GLU A 34 -75.49 10.94 -3.79
C GLU A 34 -75.06 9.60 -4.40
N TYR A 35 -73.78 9.41 -4.67
CA TYR A 35 -73.24 8.15 -5.20
C TYR A 35 -72.97 7.07 -4.13
N MET A 36 -72.77 7.45 -2.87
CA MET A 36 -72.38 6.52 -1.79
C MET A 36 -73.51 5.55 -1.37
N ASN A 37 -74.76 5.95 -1.58
CA ASN A 37 -75.95 5.15 -1.21
C ASN A 37 -76.66 4.53 -2.42
N LEU A 38 -76.10 4.66 -3.63
CA LEU A 38 -76.69 4.12 -4.86
C LEU A 38 -76.22 2.68 -5.10
N VAL A 39 -77.15 1.72 -5.04
CA VAL A 39 -76.93 0.36 -5.54
C VAL A 39 -77.38 0.34 -6.99
N TYR A 40 -76.43 0.35 -7.93
CA TYR A 40 -76.74 0.28 -9.36
C TYR A 40 -77.28 -1.10 -9.73
N SER A 41 -78.45 -1.14 -10.39
CA SER A 41 -78.96 -2.34 -11.05
C SER A 41 -78.33 -2.55 -12.44
N ASP A 42 -78.49 -3.73 -13.03
CA ASP A 42 -77.84 -4.12 -14.31
C ASP A 42 -78.14 -3.15 -15.47
N ASP A 43 -79.33 -2.55 -15.49
CA ASP A 43 -79.76 -1.55 -16.46
C ASP A 43 -79.12 -0.16 -16.24
N GLN A 44 -78.62 0.14 -15.03
CA GLN A 44 -78.01 1.42 -14.66
C GLN A 44 -76.48 1.45 -14.81
N ILE A 45 -75.84 0.33 -15.15
CA ILE A 45 -74.36 0.23 -15.31
C ILE A 45 -73.80 1.25 -16.32
N LYS A 46 -74.57 1.61 -17.35
CA LYS A 46 -74.14 2.64 -18.31
C LYS A 46 -74.04 4.02 -17.67
N GLU A 47 -74.94 4.36 -16.75
CA GLU A 47 -74.93 5.63 -16.03
C GLU A 47 -73.81 5.64 -14.98
N ALA A 48 -73.63 4.56 -14.22
CA ALA A 48 -72.52 4.40 -13.29
C ALA A 48 -71.14 4.64 -13.94
N LYS A 49 -70.94 4.13 -15.18
CA LYS A 49 -69.71 4.36 -15.94
C LYS A 49 -69.54 5.83 -16.35
N LYS A 50 -70.62 6.55 -16.66
CA LYS A 50 -70.57 7.99 -16.96
C LYS A 50 -70.25 8.81 -15.72
N ASP A 51 -70.86 8.49 -14.58
CA ASP A 51 -70.61 9.16 -13.30
C ASP A 51 -69.14 8.99 -12.87
N ARG A 52 -68.62 7.76 -12.93
CA ARG A 52 -67.20 7.48 -12.67
C ARG A 52 -66.28 8.29 -13.60
N ALA A 53 -66.62 8.38 -14.88
CA ALA A 53 -65.82 9.16 -15.84
C ALA A 53 -65.86 10.66 -15.52
N ALA A 54 -67.01 11.19 -15.11
CA ALA A 54 -67.15 12.59 -14.69
C ALA A 54 -66.31 12.90 -13.44
N LEU A 55 -66.36 12.03 -12.42
CA LEU A 55 -65.53 12.15 -11.21
C LEU A 55 -64.03 12.09 -11.54
N ASN A 56 -63.60 11.14 -12.37
CA ASN A 56 -62.20 11.04 -12.80
C ASN A 56 -61.73 12.26 -13.59
N LYS A 57 -62.62 12.86 -14.40
CA LYS A 57 -62.33 14.10 -15.12
C LYS A 57 -62.14 15.29 -14.17
N LEU A 58 -62.97 15.36 -13.12
CA LEU A 58 -62.84 16.39 -12.08
C LEU A 58 -61.54 16.22 -11.29
N ILE A 59 -61.18 15.00 -10.89
CA ILE A 59 -59.88 14.68 -10.26
C ILE A 59 -58.73 15.15 -11.15
N SER A 60 -58.76 14.78 -12.43
CA SER A 60 -57.72 15.14 -13.40
C SER A 60 -57.57 16.66 -13.55
N ALA A 61 -58.68 17.40 -13.54
CA ALA A 61 -58.68 18.87 -13.63
C ALA A 61 -58.04 19.52 -12.38
N LEU A 62 -58.36 19.03 -11.18
CA LEU A 62 -57.75 19.51 -9.93
C LEU A 62 -56.25 19.24 -9.92
N GLU A 63 -55.82 18.04 -10.29
CA GLU A 63 -54.39 17.71 -10.38
C GLU A 63 -53.65 18.55 -11.42
N ALA A 64 -54.27 18.78 -12.59
CA ALA A 64 -53.68 19.60 -13.64
C ALA A 64 -53.46 21.03 -13.15
N LYS A 65 -54.45 21.64 -12.47
CA LYS A 65 -54.32 22.98 -11.88
C LYS A 65 -53.27 23.03 -10.78
N ARG A 66 -53.20 22.02 -9.90
CA ARG A 66 -52.11 21.91 -8.91
C ARG A 66 -50.73 21.93 -9.56
N LYS A 67 -50.55 21.14 -10.63
CA LYS A 67 -49.28 21.06 -11.37
C LYS A 67 -48.94 22.38 -12.08
N GLU A 68 -49.94 23.04 -12.66
CA GLU A 68 -49.79 24.35 -13.31
C GLU A 68 -49.33 25.43 -12.32
N ILE A 69 -50.01 25.56 -11.17
CA ILE A 69 -49.64 26.54 -10.14
C ILE A 69 -48.24 26.24 -9.58
N LYS A 70 -47.91 24.97 -9.29
CA LYS A 70 -46.56 24.58 -8.86
C LYS A 70 -45.50 25.04 -9.85
N LYS A 71 -45.74 24.85 -11.14
CA LYS A 71 -44.81 25.27 -12.19
C LYS A 71 -44.63 26.79 -12.18
N GLN A 72 -45.72 27.56 -12.08
CA GLN A 72 -45.65 29.02 -12.04
C GLN A 72 -44.87 29.54 -10.82
N VAL A 73 -45.07 28.94 -9.65
CA VAL A 73 -44.35 29.30 -8.42
C VAL A 73 -42.87 28.90 -8.48
N MET A 74 -42.55 27.79 -9.15
CA MET A 74 -41.16 27.33 -9.29
C MET A 74 -40.35 28.10 -10.33
N ILE A 75 -40.96 28.68 -11.38
CA ILE A 75 -40.24 29.48 -12.39
C ILE A 75 -39.30 30.53 -11.78
N PRO A 76 -39.74 31.42 -10.86
CA PRO A 76 -38.84 32.43 -10.28
C PRO A 76 -37.75 31.80 -9.41
N TYR A 77 -38.03 30.69 -8.74
CA TYR A 77 -37.04 29.96 -7.95
C TYR A 77 -35.98 29.32 -8.85
N GLU A 78 -36.38 28.61 -9.90
CA GLU A 78 -35.47 27.95 -10.83
C GLU A 78 -34.59 28.96 -11.59
N ASP A 79 -35.13 30.14 -11.93
CA ASP A 79 -34.35 31.23 -12.54
C ASP A 79 -33.32 31.81 -11.54
N PHE A 80 -33.72 32.05 -10.30
CA PHE A 80 -32.80 32.46 -9.24
C PHE A 80 -31.71 31.42 -8.99
N GLU A 81 -32.07 30.14 -8.88
CA GLU A 81 -31.15 29.03 -8.67
C GLU A 81 -30.12 28.95 -9.81
N LYS A 82 -30.54 29.11 -11.06
CA LYS A 82 -29.63 29.14 -12.21
C LYS A 82 -28.63 30.30 -12.12
N LYS A 83 -29.12 31.50 -11.82
CA LYS A 83 -28.27 32.70 -11.69
C LYS A 83 -27.30 32.59 -10.52
N GLU A 84 -27.76 32.07 -9.38
CA GLU A 84 -26.92 31.82 -8.21
C GLU A 84 -25.81 30.81 -8.55
N LYS A 85 -26.15 29.68 -9.18
CA LYS A 85 -25.16 28.67 -9.61
C LYS A 85 -24.15 29.22 -10.61
N GLU A 86 -24.57 30.08 -11.53
CA GLU A 86 -23.68 30.75 -12.47
C GLU A 86 -22.67 31.64 -11.73
N LEU A 87 -23.13 32.45 -10.77
CA LEU A 87 -22.24 33.28 -9.94
C LEU A 87 -21.28 32.43 -9.11
N VAL A 88 -21.77 31.35 -8.49
CA VAL A 88 -20.93 30.41 -7.73
C VAL A 88 -19.88 29.77 -8.63
N SER A 89 -20.24 29.40 -9.86
CA SER A 89 -19.30 28.83 -10.84
C SER A 89 -18.17 29.80 -11.18
N ILE A 90 -18.49 31.07 -11.45
CA ILE A 90 -17.48 32.12 -11.72
C ILE A 90 -16.53 32.29 -10.53
N ILE A 91 -17.08 32.35 -9.31
CA ILE A 91 -16.27 32.48 -8.09
C ILE A 91 -15.37 31.26 -7.91
N ARG A 92 -15.89 30.04 -8.11
CA ARG A 92 -15.09 28.80 -8.02
C ARG A 92 -13.95 28.80 -9.03
N GLN A 93 -14.19 29.18 -10.28
CA GLN A 93 -13.12 29.30 -11.29
C GLN A 93 -12.03 30.29 -10.86
N ALA A 94 -12.40 31.42 -10.25
CA ALA A 94 -11.43 32.37 -9.72
C ALA A 94 -10.63 31.80 -8.55
N VAL A 95 -11.29 31.09 -7.62
CA VAL A 95 -10.64 30.38 -6.51
C VAL A 95 -9.67 29.32 -7.02
N ASP A 96 -10.09 28.47 -7.94
CA ASP A 96 -9.27 27.39 -8.49
C ASP A 96 -8.02 27.93 -9.21
N ASN A 97 -8.14 29.08 -9.90
CA ASN A 97 -7.01 29.76 -10.52
C ASN A 97 -6.03 30.30 -9.47
N ILE A 98 -6.54 30.96 -8.43
CA ILE A 98 -5.70 31.47 -7.32
C ILE A 98 -4.99 30.31 -6.62
N ASP A 99 -5.68 29.23 -6.29
CA ASP A 99 -5.10 28.05 -5.66
C ASP A 99 -4.01 27.42 -6.53
N SER A 100 -4.22 27.37 -7.84
CA SER A 100 -3.23 26.86 -8.78
C SER A 100 -1.99 27.75 -8.84
N GLN A 101 -2.16 29.08 -8.81
CA GLN A 101 -1.07 30.04 -8.76
C GLN A 101 -0.27 29.94 -7.44
N ILE A 102 -0.96 29.79 -6.30
CA ILE A 102 -0.32 29.61 -5.00
C ILE A 102 0.51 28.32 -5.00
N LYS A 103 -0.07 27.20 -5.43
CA LYS A 103 0.66 25.91 -5.53
C LYS A 103 1.86 26.01 -6.46
N GLY A 104 1.71 26.66 -7.61
CA GLY A 104 2.81 26.88 -8.55
C GLY A 104 3.94 27.73 -7.96
N TYR A 105 3.60 28.79 -7.22
CA TYR A 105 4.57 29.63 -6.53
C TYR A 105 5.29 28.88 -5.40
N GLU A 106 4.56 28.16 -4.55
CA GLU A 106 5.13 27.35 -3.45
C GLU A 106 6.05 26.26 -3.98
N GLU A 107 5.65 25.55 -5.04
CA GLU A 107 6.50 24.55 -5.71
C GLU A 107 7.73 25.21 -6.35
N GLY A 108 7.59 26.40 -6.93
CA GLY A 108 8.72 27.18 -7.43
C GLY A 108 9.74 27.48 -6.32
N LEU A 109 9.29 27.99 -5.17
CA LEU A 109 10.14 28.21 -4.00
C LEU A 109 10.79 26.90 -3.51
N ARG A 110 10.02 25.81 -3.52
CA ARG A 110 10.49 24.47 -3.13
C ARG A 110 11.64 24.01 -4.04
N GLN A 111 11.51 24.20 -5.35
CA GLN A 111 12.53 23.85 -6.33
C GLN A 111 13.76 24.77 -6.26
N GLU A 112 13.57 26.08 -6.08
CA GLU A 112 14.69 27.00 -5.84
C GLU A 112 15.47 26.62 -4.58
N LYS A 113 14.75 26.26 -3.52
CA LYS A 113 15.37 25.78 -2.29
C LYS A 113 16.10 24.47 -2.51
N LEU A 114 15.53 23.53 -3.27
CA LEU A 114 16.21 22.28 -3.65
C LEU A 114 17.53 22.56 -4.40
N LYS A 115 17.55 23.55 -5.31
CA LYS A 115 18.79 23.96 -6.00
C LYS A 115 19.83 24.46 -4.99
N LYS A 116 19.44 25.35 -4.07
CA LYS A 116 20.32 25.85 -3.01
C LYS A 116 20.80 24.73 -2.08
N VAL A 117 19.95 23.77 -1.74
CA VAL A 117 20.34 22.59 -0.96
C VAL A 117 21.38 21.75 -1.70
N LYS A 118 21.23 21.56 -3.01
CA LYS A 118 22.22 20.86 -3.85
C LYS A 118 23.57 21.61 -3.88
N GLU A 119 23.54 22.93 -3.93
CA GLU A 119 24.76 23.77 -3.85
C GLU A 119 25.43 23.63 -2.48
N ILE A 120 24.67 23.80 -1.40
CA ILE A 120 25.17 23.62 -0.02
C ILE A 120 25.75 22.23 0.17
N TYR A 121 25.09 21.20 -0.36
CA TYR A 121 25.59 19.82 -0.31
C TYR A 121 26.94 19.69 -0.99
N LYS A 122 27.08 20.19 -2.23
CA LYS A 122 28.36 20.14 -2.96
C LYS A 122 29.48 20.85 -2.21
N GLU A 123 29.19 22.00 -1.61
CA GLU A 123 30.16 22.75 -0.81
C GLU A 123 30.55 22.04 0.49
N ALA A 124 29.59 21.40 1.17
CA ALA A 124 29.79 20.85 2.51
C ALA A 124 30.32 19.41 2.53
N ILE A 125 29.94 18.58 1.56
CA ILE A 125 30.35 17.15 1.49
C ILE A 125 31.72 16.96 0.85
N GLY A 126 32.13 17.85 -0.06
CA GLY A 126 33.47 17.82 -0.65
C GLY A 126 33.82 16.48 -1.30
N ASP A 127 34.83 15.80 -0.77
CA ASP A 127 35.41 14.55 -1.25
C ASP A 127 34.61 13.28 -0.88
N LEU A 128 33.60 13.41 -0.01
CA LEU A 128 32.73 12.30 0.39
C LEU A 128 31.50 12.14 -0.51
N ASP A 129 31.40 12.86 -1.63
CA ASP A 129 30.22 12.87 -2.52
C ASP A 129 29.79 11.49 -3.03
N ARG A 130 30.76 10.67 -3.44
CA ARG A 130 30.55 9.28 -3.87
C ARG A 130 30.12 8.37 -2.75
N THR A 131 30.54 8.69 -1.53
CA THR A 131 30.32 7.88 -0.33
C THR A 131 28.97 8.20 0.30
N VAL A 132 28.59 9.48 0.31
CA VAL A 132 27.36 10.00 0.90
C VAL A 132 26.56 10.76 -0.16
N PRO A 133 25.87 10.07 -1.10
CA PRO A 133 25.03 10.73 -2.09
C PRO A 133 23.93 11.56 -1.44
N LEU A 134 23.57 12.70 -2.05
CA LEU A 134 22.51 13.57 -1.55
C LEU A 134 21.22 12.80 -1.31
N GLU A 135 20.87 11.87 -2.21
CA GLU A 135 19.64 11.07 -2.15
C GLU A 135 19.55 10.23 -0.87
N ARG A 136 20.67 9.88 -0.23
CA ARG A 136 20.68 9.07 1.01
C ARG A 136 20.46 9.90 2.27
N ILE A 137 20.79 11.18 2.23
CA ILE A 137 20.72 12.08 3.40
C ILE A 137 19.63 13.15 3.26
N PHE A 138 19.10 13.31 2.05
CA PHE A 138 18.07 14.28 1.72
C PHE A 138 16.79 14.00 2.50
N LYS A 139 16.26 15.06 3.12
CA LYS A 139 14.98 15.02 3.83
C LYS A 139 14.02 15.97 3.13
N ASP A 140 12.82 15.48 2.85
CA ASP A 140 11.78 16.29 2.22
C ASP A 140 11.43 17.54 3.04
N SER A 141 11.52 17.42 4.37
CA SER A 141 11.33 18.52 5.31
C SER A 141 12.31 19.69 5.11
N TRP A 142 13.48 19.46 4.51
CA TRP A 142 14.39 20.55 4.15
C TRP A 142 13.79 21.51 3.14
N LEU A 143 12.80 21.08 2.36
CA LEU A 143 12.13 21.93 1.38
C LEU A 143 10.99 22.76 1.99
N ASN A 144 10.60 22.50 3.24
CA ASN A 144 9.55 23.26 3.93
C ASN A 144 9.93 24.73 4.10
N ALA A 145 8.97 25.65 3.98
CA ALA A 145 9.22 27.08 4.12
C ALA A 145 9.87 27.47 5.47
N SER A 146 9.55 26.73 6.54
CA SER A 146 10.06 26.98 7.90
C SER A 146 11.52 26.57 8.11
N THR A 147 12.07 25.66 7.31
CA THR A 147 13.45 25.18 7.49
C THR A 147 14.43 26.19 6.88
N THR A 148 15.47 26.58 7.61
CA THR A 148 16.43 27.57 7.10
C THR A 148 17.56 26.91 6.31
N LEU A 149 18.15 27.62 5.34
CA LEU A 149 19.34 27.13 4.62
C LEU A 149 20.52 26.90 5.58
N LYS A 150 20.62 27.70 6.64
CA LYS A 150 21.63 27.57 7.68
C LYS A 150 21.51 26.24 8.42
N SER A 151 20.31 25.88 8.89
CA SER A 151 20.11 24.61 9.59
C SER A 151 20.39 23.40 8.70
N ILE A 152 20.05 23.49 7.40
CA ILE A 152 20.37 22.44 6.42
C ILE A 152 21.89 22.29 6.25
N LYS A 153 22.62 23.41 6.14
CA LYS A 153 24.09 23.41 6.05
C LYS A 153 24.73 22.78 7.30
N GLU A 154 24.23 23.12 8.48
CA GLU A 154 24.70 22.54 9.75
C GLU A 154 24.44 21.02 9.80
N GLU A 155 23.25 20.57 9.40
CA GLU A 155 22.92 19.14 9.32
C GLU A 155 23.84 18.39 8.35
N ILE A 156 24.07 18.90 7.14
CA ILE A 156 24.94 18.26 6.14
C ILE A 156 26.39 18.23 6.65
N THR A 157 26.87 19.30 7.26
CA THR A 157 28.23 19.38 7.82
C THR A 157 28.41 18.39 8.97
N ALA A 158 27.40 18.23 9.82
CA ALA A 158 27.41 17.25 10.90
C ALA A 158 27.47 15.81 10.36
N ILE A 159 26.76 15.51 9.27
CA ILE A 159 26.83 14.22 8.60
C ILE A 159 28.24 13.98 8.04
N TYR A 160 28.82 14.96 7.33
CA TYR A 160 30.20 14.86 6.84
C TYR A 160 31.17 14.56 7.99
N ALA A 161 31.12 15.34 9.08
CA ALA A 161 32.01 15.19 10.21
C ALA A 161 31.89 13.81 10.87
N LYS A 162 30.65 13.29 10.99
CA LYS A 162 30.40 11.94 11.49
C LYS A 162 31.00 10.88 10.57
N VAL A 163 30.73 10.95 9.27
CA VAL A 163 31.18 9.95 8.30
C VAL A 163 32.70 9.97 8.14
N ASP A 164 33.32 11.14 8.08
CA ASP A 164 34.77 11.28 8.06
C ASP A 164 35.42 10.71 9.33
N ALA A 165 34.87 11.00 10.50
CA ALA A 165 35.36 10.45 11.77
C ALA A 165 35.23 8.92 11.81
N ASP A 166 34.07 8.37 11.45
CA ASP A 166 33.80 6.93 11.44
C ASP A 166 34.72 6.21 10.43
N LEU A 167 34.88 6.75 9.21
CA LEU A 167 35.78 6.19 8.21
C LEU A 167 37.24 6.25 8.66
N LYS A 168 37.66 7.30 9.37
CA LYS A 168 38.99 7.37 9.98
C LYS A 168 39.19 6.30 11.05
N VAL A 169 38.17 6.00 11.85
CA VAL A 169 38.22 4.87 12.80
C VAL A 169 38.35 3.55 12.05
N ILE A 170 37.52 3.31 11.03
CA ILE A 170 37.54 2.08 10.24
C ILE A 170 38.89 1.89 9.54
N ASN A 171 39.46 2.94 8.96
CA ASN A 171 40.74 2.86 8.23
C ASN A 171 41.96 2.73 9.17
N LYS A 172 41.88 3.20 10.42
CA LYS A 172 42.95 3.02 11.43
C LYS A 172 42.94 1.63 12.04
N GLU A 173 41.82 0.93 11.95
CA GLU A 173 41.68 -0.43 12.46
C GLU A 173 42.53 -1.39 11.61
N SER A 174 43.61 -1.93 12.18
CA SER A 174 44.55 -2.85 11.51
C SER A 174 44.03 -4.30 11.38
N SER A 175 42.71 -4.48 11.37
CA SER A 175 42.09 -5.81 11.26
C SER A 175 42.10 -6.31 9.81
N THR A 176 42.21 -7.62 9.63
CA THR A 176 42.12 -8.29 8.32
C THR A 176 40.75 -8.10 7.67
N TYR A 177 39.73 -7.73 8.44
CA TYR A 177 38.34 -7.54 7.98
C TYR A 177 37.96 -6.07 7.75
N GLY A 178 38.95 -5.18 7.60
CA GLY A 178 38.71 -3.74 7.40
C GLY A 178 37.88 -3.42 6.14
N TYR A 179 37.99 -4.24 5.09
CA TYR A 179 37.20 -4.08 3.86
C TYR A 179 35.71 -4.37 4.10
N GLU A 180 35.39 -5.51 4.73
CA GLU A 180 34.02 -5.93 5.04
C GLU A 180 33.36 -4.97 6.04
N MET A 181 34.13 -4.47 7.00
CA MET A 181 33.69 -3.46 7.95
C MET A 181 33.32 -2.14 7.25
N LYS A 182 34.13 -1.72 6.27
CA LYS A 182 33.85 -0.53 5.46
C LYS A 182 32.61 -0.74 4.58
N GLU A 183 32.46 -1.88 3.92
CA GLU A 183 31.27 -2.18 3.12
C GLU A 183 29.98 -2.15 3.94
N GLU A 184 30.01 -2.71 5.16
CA GLU A 184 28.83 -2.70 6.04
C GLU A 184 28.50 -1.29 6.52
N TYR A 185 29.53 -0.51 6.89
CA TYR A 185 29.35 0.90 7.24
C TYR A 185 28.73 1.72 6.11
N LEU A 186 29.19 1.55 4.87
CA LEU A 186 28.67 2.30 3.73
C LEU A 186 27.21 1.97 3.40
N LYS A 187 26.66 0.88 3.91
CA LYS A 187 25.23 0.57 3.76
C LYS A 187 24.36 1.40 4.69
N THR A 188 24.78 1.59 5.94
CA THR A 188 23.94 2.10 7.04
C THR A 188 24.43 3.40 7.68
N PHE A 189 25.65 3.85 7.39
CA PHE A 189 26.37 4.92 8.08
C PHE A 189 26.37 4.74 9.61
N ASP A 190 26.49 3.48 10.05
CA ASP A 190 26.50 3.09 11.45
C ASP A 190 27.80 2.32 11.78
N LEU A 191 28.66 2.97 12.56
CA LEU A 191 29.92 2.40 13.01
C LEU A 191 29.70 1.18 13.91
N SER A 192 28.62 1.14 14.69
CA SER A 192 28.34 0.02 15.59
C SER A 192 28.00 -1.26 14.81
N ALA A 193 27.22 -1.14 13.73
CA ALA A 193 26.93 -2.24 12.82
C ALA A 193 28.20 -2.75 12.13
N ALA A 194 29.09 -1.84 11.72
CA ALA A 194 30.38 -2.18 11.12
C ALA A 194 31.28 -2.96 12.10
N MET A 195 31.37 -2.51 13.36
CA MET A 195 32.14 -3.18 14.42
C MET A 195 31.56 -4.54 14.80
N ALA A 196 30.23 -4.66 14.86
CA ALA A 196 29.56 -5.94 15.08
C ALA A 196 29.88 -6.92 13.94
N LYS A 197 29.91 -6.45 12.69
CA LYS A 197 30.25 -7.30 11.54
C LYS A 197 31.67 -7.84 11.62
N LYS A 198 32.62 -7.00 12.04
CA LYS A 198 33.99 -7.42 12.32
C LYS A 198 34.02 -8.51 13.40
N GLN A 199 33.32 -8.32 14.51
CA GLN A 199 33.27 -9.31 15.60
C GLN A 199 32.71 -10.66 15.15
N GLU A 200 31.62 -10.66 14.36
CA GLU A 200 31.07 -11.89 13.77
C GLU A 200 32.09 -12.65 12.92
N LEU A 201 32.83 -11.93 12.07
CA LEU A 201 33.84 -12.53 11.18
C LEU A 201 35.02 -13.09 11.97
N GLU A 202 35.52 -12.35 12.97
CA GLU A 202 36.58 -12.82 13.86
C GLU A 202 36.15 -14.04 14.67
N GLU A 203 34.94 -14.05 15.23
CA GLU A 203 34.41 -15.23 15.94
C GLU A 203 34.24 -16.43 15.02
N THR A 204 33.75 -16.22 13.80
CA THR A 204 33.56 -17.29 12.83
C THR A 204 34.91 -17.88 12.42
N ALA A 205 35.93 -17.04 12.22
CA ALA A 205 37.29 -17.50 11.93
C ALA A 205 37.91 -18.26 13.11
N ARG A 206 37.75 -17.76 14.36
CA ARG A 206 38.21 -18.46 15.57
C ARG A 206 37.54 -19.82 15.73
N LYS A 207 36.22 -19.91 15.55
CA LYS A 207 35.48 -21.18 15.63
C LYS A 207 35.94 -22.16 14.56
N LYS A 208 36.19 -21.71 13.33
CA LYS A 208 36.73 -22.55 12.25
C LYS A 208 38.14 -23.07 12.58
N ALA A 209 39.04 -22.20 13.05
CA ALA A 209 40.40 -22.58 13.42
C ALA A 209 40.41 -23.61 14.57
N LEU A 210 39.59 -23.42 15.61
CA LEU A 210 39.46 -24.37 16.71
C LEU A 210 38.94 -25.74 16.24
N PHE A 211 37.97 -25.75 15.33
CA PHE A 211 37.44 -27.00 14.77
C PHE A 211 38.48 -27.73 13.92
N GLU A 212 39.27 -27.02 13.12
CA GLU A 212 40.36 -27.59 12.33
C GLU A 212 41.49 -28.13 13.23
N GLU A 213 41.86 -27.42 14.29
CA GLU A 213 42.86 -27.88 15.27
C GLU A 213 42.38 -29.13 16.02
N GLN A 214 41.11 -29.17 16.44
CA GLN A 214 40.52 -30.37 17.05
C GLN A 214 40.53 -31.56 16.08
N LYS A 215 40.17 -31.33 14.81
CA LYS A 215 40.18 -32.36 13.78
C LYS A 215 41.60 -32.87 13.50
N GLN A 216 42.60 -31.99 13.49
CA GLN A 216 44.01 -32.38 13.32
C GLN A 216 44.50 -33.21 14.49
N LYS A 217 44.23 -32.79 15.73
CA LYS A 217 44.58 -33.56 16.94
C LYS A 217 43.90 -34.93 16.97
N GLU A 218 42.63 -35.01 16.58
CA GLU A 218 41.91 -36.28 16.51
C GLU A 218 42.43 -37.19 15.38
N ALA A 219 42.87 -36.62 14.25
CA ALA A 219 43.52 -37.37 13.19
C ALA A 219 44.89 -37.92 13.63
N GLU A 220 45.71 -37.09 14.28
CA GLU A 220 47.00 -37.51 14.84
C GLU A 220 46.84 -38.56 15.94
N GLU A 221 45.84 -38.42 16.82
CA GLU A 221 45.56 -39.41 17.87
C GLU A 221 45.06 -40.73 17.27
N ARG A 222 44.20 -40.69 16.25
CA ARG A 222 43.79 -41.89 15.51
C ARG A 222 44.96 -42.55 14.81
N GLU A 223 45.83 -41.79 14.17
CA GLU A 223 47.02 -42.33 13.51
C GLU A 223 47.99 -42.94 14.53
N ARG A 224 48.16 -42.31 15.69
CA ARG A 224 48.95 -42.85 16.80
C ARG A 224 48.36 -44.16 17.34
N LYS A 225 47.05 -44.22 17.57
CA LYS A 225 46.35 -45.46 17.99
C LYS A 225 46.49 -46.57 16.95
N LEU A 226 46.34 -46.26 15.67
CA LEU A 226 46.54 -47.22 14.57
C LEU A 226 47.99 -47.72 14.49
N ARG A 227 49.00 -46.86 14.69
CA ARG A 227 50.42 -47.26 14.76
C ARG A 227 50.73 -48.12 15.99
N GLU A 228 50.18 -47.76 17.15
CA GLU A 228 50.33 -48.54 18.39
C GLU A 228 49.63 -49.91 18.28
N GLU A 229 48.45 -49.97 17.66
CA GLU A 229 47.72 -51.21 17.40
C GLU A 229 48.42 -52.08 16.33
N ALA A 230 48.94 -51.49 15.25
CA ALA A 230 49.76 -52.19 14.27
C ALA A 230 51.04 -52.77 14.90
N ALA A 231 51.73 -52.00 15.75
CA ALA A 231 52.91 -52.49 16.48
C ALA A 231 52.57 -53.60 17.48
N ARG A 232 51.37 -53.57 18.09
CA ARG A 232 50.88 -54.63 18.98
C ARG A 232 50.51 -55.90 18.20
N VAL A 233 49.90 -55.77 17.02
CA VAL A 233 49.62 -56.90 16.12
C VAL A 233 50.92 -57.50 15.56
N GLU A 234 51.95 -56.67 15.33
CA GLU A 234 53.28 -57.11 14.90
C GLU A 234 54.06 -57.81 16.05
N GLN A 235 53.89 -57.39 17.31
CA GLN A 235 54.40 -58.12 18.49
C GLN A 235 53.59 -59.37 18.84
N ALA A 236 52.31 -59.44 18.47
CA ALA A 236 51.42 -60.58 18.70
C ALA A 236 51.33 -61.54 17.51
N GLY A 237 52.32 -61.56 16.60
CA GLY A 237 52.26 -62.40 15.40
C GLY A 237 53.59 -62.95 14.90
N LYS A 238 53.84 -64.24 15.20
CA LYS A 238 54.20 -65.23 14.17
C LYS A 238 53.75 -66.63 14.62
N PRO A 239 53.32 -67.50 13.70
CA PRO A 239 51.94 -67.52 13.18
C PRO A 239 51.28 -68.90 13.41
N ALA A 240 49.95 -68.99 13.31
CA ALA A 240 49.26 -70.27 13.13
C ALA A 240 48.45 -70.21 11.82
N ALA A 241 48.83 -71.12 10.93
CA ALA A 241 48.24 -71.36 9.63
C ALA A 241 47.03 -72.31 9.73
N ALA A 242 46.31 -72.41 8.60
CA ALA A 242 45.27 -73.40 8.24
C ALA A 242 43.88 -73.16 8.88
N GLU A 243 42.74 -73.31 8.20
CA GLU A 243 42.41 -73.78 6.85
C GLU A 243 40.88 -73.57 6.61
N ILE A 244 40.50 -73.42 5.33
CA ILE A 244 39.29 -73.94 4.64
C ILE A 244 37.88 -73.41 5.00
N MET A 245 37.21 -72.94 3.94
CA MET A 245 35.79 -72.53 3.82
C MET A 245 34.80 -73.69 4.09
N PRO A 246 33.56 -73.44 4.54
CA PRO A 246 32.44 -73.37 3.57
C PRO A 246 31.25 -72.43 3.96
N ALA A 247 30.46 -72.00 2.97
CA ALA A 247 29.04 -71.59 3.13
C ALA A 247 28.14 -72.88 3.14
N PRO A 248 26.85 -72.92 3.57
CA PRO A 248 25.78 -71.89 3.45
C PRO A 248 24.66 -71.83 4.54
N MET A 249 23.72 -70.86 4.40
CA MET A 249 22.26 -70.76 4.77
C MET A 249 21.80 -71.13 6.20
N ASP A 250 20.91 -70.42 6.91
CA ASP A 250 19.67 -69.72 6.51
C ASP A 250 19.17 -68.71 7.60
N GLU A 251 18.22 -67.88 7.18
CA GLU A 251 17.34 -66.88 7.86
C GLU A 251 16.76 -67.21 9.29
N PRO A 252 16.12 -66.28 10.07
CA PRO A 252 15.30 -65.16 9.59
C PRO A 252 15.25 -63.81 10.39
N ALA A 253 14.71 -62.81 9.66
CA ALA A 253 13.72 -61.80 10.05
C ALA A 253 14.03 -60.58 10.97
N ALA A 254 13.66 -59.43 10.37
CA ALA A 254 13.00 -58.23 10.95
C ALA A 254 13.90 -57.21 11.69
N VAL A 255 13.87 -55.87 11.49
CA VAL A 255 12.91 -54.89 10.93
C VAL A 255 13.70 -53.59 10.61
N ALA A 256 13.32 -52.89 9.51
CA ALA A 256 13.26 -51.43 9.23
C ALA A 256 14.36 -50.46 9.77
N THR A 257 14.83 -49.42 9.07
CA THR A 257 14.37 -48.67 7.88
C THR A 257 15.48 -47.69 7.44
N GLU A 258 15.48 -47.38 6.13
CA GLU A 258 15.98 -46.16 5.42
C GLU A 258 17.52 -45.89 5.40
N ARG A 259 18.25 -46.06 4.28
CA ARG A 259 18.32 -45.26 3.01
C ARG A 259 18.65 -43.77 3.28
N VAL A 260 19.66 -43.10 2.71
CA VAL A 260 20.22 -43.08 1.34
C VAL A 260 21.67 -42.56 1.33
N SER A 261 22.46 -43.00 0.34
CA SER A 261 23.78 -42.51 -0.08
C SER A 261 23.82 -41.04 -0.59
N PRO A 262 25.02 -40.45 -0.78
CA PRO A 262 25.22 -39.04 -1.12
C PRO A 262 25.42 -38.82 -2.61
N ALA A 263 24.92 -37.71 -3.19
CA ALA A 263 25.45 -37.14 -4.44
C ALA A 263 24.85 -35.75 -4.78
N VAL A 264 25.72 -34.73 -4.69
CA VAL A 264 25.81 -33.52 -5.53
C VAL A 264 24.60 -32.57 -5.57
N ALA A 265 24.68 -31.47 -4.81
CA ALA A 265 23.80 -30.30 -4.97
C ALA A 265 24.62 -29.03 -5.26
N ALA A 266 24.39 -28.47 -6.45
CA ALA A 266 24.75 -27.12 -6.86
C ALA A 266 24.11 -26.07 -5.90
N PRO A 267 24.64 -24.82 -5.82
CA PRO A 267 24.27 -23.87 -4.77
C PRO A 267 22.77 -23.55 -4.79
N ALA A 268 22.10 -23.81 -3.66
CA ALA A 268 20.68 -23.62 -3.48
C ALA A 268 20.31 -22.13 -3.46
N VAL A 269 19.62 -21.66 -4.51
CA VAL A 269 18.96 -20.36 -4.55
C VAL A 269 17.80 -20.38 -3.55
N ARG A 270 17.85 -19.55 -2.50
CA ARG A 270 16.79 -19.43 -1.50
C ARG A 270 15.59 -18.70 -2.10
N ARG A 271 14.52 -19.43 -2.41
CA ARG A 271 13.24 -18.86 -2.89
C ARG A 271 12.25 -18.68 -1.73
N LYS A 272 11.56 -17.55 -1.69
CA LYS A 272 10.44 -17.28 -0.75
C LYS A 272 9.13 -17.20 -1.54
N ARG A 273 8.09 -17.90 -1.07
CA ARG A 273 6.75 -17.89 -1.69
C ARG A 273 5.82 -16.97 -0.90
N VAL A 274 5.12 -16.08 -1.59
CA VAL A 274 4.07 -15.22 -1.02
C VAL A 274 2.78 -15.49 -1.80
N VAL A 275 1.66 -15.65 -1.09
CA VAL A 275 0.33 -15.87 -1.65
C VAL A 275 -0.58 -14.71 -1.24
N ILE A 276 -1.22 -14.06 -2.20
CA ILE A 276 -2.07 -12.88 -1.98
C ILE A 276 -3.40 -13.12 -2.72
N ALA A 277 -4.52 -12.97 -2.01
CA ALA A 277 -5.87 -12.96 -2.59
C ALA A 277 -6.45 -11.56 -2.43
N ILE A 278 -6.97 -10.97 -3.51
CA ILE A 278 -7.46 -9.58 -3.55
C ILE A 278 -8.84 -9.57 -4.20
N THR A 279 -9.84 -9.02 -3.50
CA THR A 279 -11.18 -8.75 -4.02
C THR A 279 -11.31 -7.24 -4.25
N ALA A 280 -11.71 -6.83 -5.44
CA ALA A 280 -11.78 -5.41 -5.81
C ALA A 280 -12.96 -5.12 -6.74
N ASN A 281 -13.46 -3.89 -6.71
CA ASN A 281 -14.51 -3.43 -7.62
C ASN A 281 -13.95 -3.03 -9.00
N GLU A 282 -14.83 -2.81 -9.99
CA GLU A 282 -14.45 -2.51 -11.39
C GLU A 282 -13.45 -1.34 -11.52
N ASN A 283 -13.63 -0.29 -10.70
CA ASN A 283 -12.78 0.89 -10.73
C ASN A 283 -11.37 0.63 -10.14
N GLN A 284 -11.25 -0.30 -9.20
CA GLN A 284 -9.98 -0.69 -8.58
C GLN A 284 -9.23 -1.78 -9.38
N PHE A 285 -9.96 -2.53 -10.22
CA PHE A 285 -9.41 -3.63 -11.02
C PHE A 285 -8.29 -3.18 -11.97
N GLY A 286 -8.44 -2.01 -12.60
CA GLY A 286 -7.44 -1.47 -13.52
C GLY A 286 -6.09 -1.20 -12.83
N TYR A 287 -6.13 -0.55 -11.66
CA TYR A 287 -4.92 -0.25 -10.87
C TYR A 287 -4.26 -1.52 -10.34
N LEU A 288 -5.05 -2.46 -9.80
CA LEU A 288 -4.51 -3.70 -9.25
C LEU A 288 -3.88 -4.60 -10.32
N ASN A 289 -4.43 -4.63 -11.53
CA ASN A 289 -3.79 -5.31 -12.66
C ASN A 289 -2.46 -4.68 -13.07
N GLN A 290 -2.34 -3.35 -13.01
CA GLN A 290 -1.08 -2.67 -13.28
C GLN A 290 -0.01 -3.02 -12.23
N VAL A 291 -0.40 -3.10 -10.96
CA VAL A 291 0.48 -3.51 -9.86
C VAL A 291 0.88 -4.99 -10.01
N LEU A 292 -0.05 -5.88 -10.32
CA LEU A 292 0.23 -7.30 -10.59
C LEU A 292 1.15 -7.48 -11.81
N SER A 293 0.97 -6.70 -12.87
CA SER A 293 1.85 -6.71 -14.04
C SER A 293 3.27 -6.22 -13.70
N THR A 294 3.41 -5.36 -12.70
CA THR A 294 4.72 -4.90 -12.22
C THR A 294 5.39 -5.95 -11.36
N LEU A 295 4.61 -6.65 -10.52
CA LEU A 295 5.08 -7.80 -9.74
C LEU A 295 5.52 -8.97 -10.63
N SER A 296 4.80 -9.27 -11.71
CA SER A 296 5.16 -10.36 -12.63
C SER A 296 6.47 -10.14 -13.37
N LYS A 297 6.84 -8.89 -13.64
CA LYS A 297 8.14 -8.55 -14.25
C LYS A 297 9.33 -8.75 -13.32
N ASN A 298 9.10 -8.76 -12.00
CA ASN A 298 10.14 -8.77 -10.97
C ASN A 298 10.18 -10.08 -10.16
N ALA A 299 9.34 -11.07 -10.50
CA ALA A 299 9.26 -12.35 -9.80
C ALA A 299 9.57 -13.53 -10.74
N GLU A 300 10.23 -14.57 -10.23
CA GLU A 300 10.57 -15.78 -11.02
C GLU A 300 9.32 -16.56 -11.47
N LYS A 301 8.21 -16.49 -10.73
CA LYS A 301 6.94 -17.15 -11.06
C LYS A 301 5.77 -16.48 -10.33
N VAL A 302 4.70 -16.15 -11.06
CA VAL A 302 3.44 -15.62 -10.51
C VAL A 302 2.30 -16.51 -10.98
N GLU A 303 1.52 -17.06 -10.04
CA GLU A 303 0.31 -17.86 -10.31
C GLU A 303 -0.90 -17.12 -9.72
N ILE A 304 -1.91 -16.84 -10.54
CA ILE A 304 -3.20 -16.29 -10.10
C ILE A 304 -4.11 -17.49 -9.77
N ILE A 305 -4.55 -17.58 -8.53
CA ILE A 305 -5.18 -18.80 -7.97
C ILE A 305 -6.63 -18.98 -8.44
N SER A 306 -7.37 -17.91 -8.70
CA SER A 306 -8.67 -17.96 -9.38
C SER A 306 -9.09 -16.58 -9.89
N LYS A 307 -9.84 -16.55 -11.00
CA LYS A 307 -10.57 -15.37 -11.46
C LYS A 307 -12.05 -15.76 -11.44
N GLU A 308 -12.75 -15.42 -10.36
CA GLU A 308 -14.21 -15.55 -10.31
C GLU A 308 -14.80 -14.15 -10.52
N GLU A 309 -15.59 -14.02 -11.59
CA GLU A 309 -16.41 -12.84 -11.86
C GLU A 309 -17.74 -13.04 -11.12
N PHE A 310 -18.08 -12.14 -10.20
CA PHE A 310 -19.37 -12.09 -9.49
C PHE A 310 -20.28 -11.05 -10.13
#